data_AF-A0A0C3BKF3-F1
#
_entry.id   AF-A0A0C3BKF3-F1
#
_cell.length_a   1.000
_cell.length_b   1.000
_cell.length_c   1.000
_cell.angle_alpha   90.00
_cell.angle_beta   90.00
_cell.angle_gamma   90.00
#
_symmetry.space_group_name_H-M   'P 1'
#
loop_
_entity.id
_entity.type
_entity.pdbx_description
1 polymer ?
#
loop_
_entity_poly.entity_id
_entity_poly.type
_entity_poly.pdbx_seq_one_letter_code
_entity_poly.pdbx_strand_id
1 'polypeptide(L)'
;MFPTAARLSKASRAPLTPKRGNKDYYKGTRQAFLPGGHRTGAPGKHVIRGRAKYRLLDEKVRVYVAPPIEEIEASPLKPYVAIGKRLTADQKVAVFSKFRASGGVTPEHFLRVAREHTLARENPGSPAPRIERLPTWMNARIRLGLMEDPKKVPVLVTDPESAGRSPGRLQSLGSKLGIGGKLKELKVVKPGSRPS
;
A
#
# COMPACT_ATOMS: atom_id res chain seq x y z
N MET A 1 26.96 -42.60 0.44
CA MET A 1 27.45 -43.07 1.75
C MET A 1 26.23 -43.27 2.66
N PHE A 2 25.79 -44.51 2.84
CA PHE A 2 24.71 -44.82 3.78
C PHE A 2 25.28 -44.66 5.20
N PRO A 3 24.75 -43.74 6.04
CA PRO A 3 25.17 -43.69 7.43
C PRO A 3 24.80 -45.04 8.05
N THR A 4 25.80 -45.83 8.42
CA THR A 4 25.62 -47.01 9.25
C THR A 4 24.71 -46.61 10.40
N ALA A 5 23.57 -47.28 10.54
CA ALA A 5 22.59 -46.96 11.57
C ALA A 5 23.33 -46.90 12.91
N ALA A 6 23.44 -45.70 13.48
CA ALA A 6 24.24 -45.40 14.69
C ALA A 6 23.76 -46.15 15.95
N ARG A 7 22.84 -47.10 15.79
CA ARG A 7 22.37 -48.06 16.78
C ARG A 7 23.37 -49.20 17.02
N LEU A 8 24.22 -49.54 16.04
CA LEU A 8 25.18 -50.66 16.13
C LEU A 8 26.65 -50.23 16.24
N SER A 9 26.95 -48.94 16.13
CA SER A 9 28.32 -48.42 16.30
C SER A 9 28.50 -47.83 17.70
N LYS A 10 29.51 -48.30 18.44
CA LYS A 10 29.80 -47.89 19.83
C LYS A 10 30.22 -46.41 19.98
N ALA A 11 30.67 -45.77 18.91
CA ALA A 11 31.12 -44.38 18.93
C ALA A 11 30.15 -43.47 18.17
N SER A 12 29.25 -42.80 18.88
CA SER A 12 28.38 -41.78 18.30
C SER A 12 29.15 -40.48 18.11
N ARG A 13 29.33 -40.04 16.86
CA ARG A 13 29.86 -38.71 16.51
C ARG A 13 28.75 -37.67 16.26
N ALA A 14 27.54 -37.93 16.74
CA ALA A 14 26.40 -37.03 16.57
C ALA A 14 26.60 -35.74 17.37
N PRO A 15 26.14 -34.58 16.88
CA PRO A 15 26.26 -33.32 17.60
C PRO A 15 25.50 -33.37 18.93
N LEU A 16 26.11 -32.83 19.99
CA LEU A 16 25.48 -32.74 21.31
C LEU A 16 24.21 -31.90 21.26
N THR A 17 23.13 -32.40 21.84
CA THR A 17 21.88 -31.68 22.05
C THR A 17 21.84 -31.12 23.48
N PRO A 18 21.02 -30.10 23.78
CA PRO A 18 20.91 -29.54 25.14
C PRO A 18 20.50 -30.57 26.22
N LYS A 19 20.06 -31.77 25.84
CA LYS A 19 19.63 -32.83 26.76
C LYS A 19 20.69 -33.91 27.01
N ARG A 20 21.85 -33.86 26.33
CA ARG A 20 22.88 -34.90 26.38
C ARG A 20 24.17 -34.51 27.14
N GLY A 21 24.24 -33.28 27.66
CA GLY A 21 25.39 -32.79 28.44
C GLY A 21 25.17 -32.85 29.96
N ASN A 22 26.23 -32.58 30.72
CA ASN A 22 26.17 -32.44 32.18
C ASN A 22 25.59 -31.08 32.61
N LYS A 23 25.45 -30.82 33.91
CA LYS A 23 24.84 -29.61 34.50
C LYS A 23 25.43 -28.29 33.97
N ASP A 24 26.73 -28.25 33.69
CA ASP A 24 27.41 -27.04 33.21
C ASP A 24 27.31 -26.83 31.70
N TYR A 25 26.78 -27.83 30.97
CA TYR A 25 26.63 -27.75 29.53
C TYR A 25 25.34 -27.02 29.15
N TYR A 26 25.48 -25.75 28.75
CA TYR A 26 24.39 -24.97 28.17
C TYR A 26 24.53 -24.87 26.65
N LYS A 27 23.47 -25.26 25.93
CA LYS A 27 23.35 -25.06 24.47
C LYS A 27 22.04 -24.35 24.15
N GLY A 28 22.12 -23.18 23.53
CA GLY A 28 20.95 -22.41 23.12
C GLY A 28 20.17 -23.05 21.96
N THR A 29 18.87 -22.81 21.91
CA THR A 29 17.92 -23.37 20.93
C THR A 29 17.64 -22.45 19.74
N ARG A 30 18.55 -21.51 19.45
CA ARG A 30 18.37 -20.48 18.40
C ARG A 30 17.11 -19.63 18.56
N GLN A 31 16.59 -19.45 19.77
CA GLN A 31 15.48 -18.52 20.04
C GLN A 31 15.80 -17.08 19.58
N ALA A 32 17.07 -16.70 19.54
CA ALA A 32 17.55 -15.41 19.03
C ALA A 32 17.63 -15.31 17.49
N PHE A 33 17.08 -16.28 16.75
CA PHE A 33 17.03 -16.27 15.28
C PHE A 33 15.61 -16.07 14.81
N LEU A 34 15.45 -15.35 13.69
CA LEU A 34 14.19 -15.34 12.96
C LEU A 34 13.92 -16.73 12.35
N PRO A 35 12.65 -17.14 12.19
CA PRO A 35 12.31 -18.35 11.45
C PRO A 35 12.96 -18.32 10.06
N GLY A 36 13.89 -19.24 9.78
CA GLY A 36 14.63 -19.29 8.51
C GLY A 36 15.58 -18.13 8.22
N GLY A 37 15.81 -17.23 9.19
CA GLY A 37 16.47 -15.94 8.95
C GLY A 37 17.71 -15.67 9.81
N HIS A 38 18.08 -14.39 9.84
CA HIS A 38 19.26 -13.90 10.53
C HIS A 38 19.09 -13.89 12.06
N ARG A 39 20.23 -13.79 12.75
CA ARG A 39 20.30 -13.69 14.21
C ARG A 39 19.95 -12.27 14.65
N THR A 40 18.89 -12.10 15.43
CA THR A 40 18.45 -10.80 15.98
C THR A 40 19.08 -10.50 17.34
N GLY A 41 19.78 -11.46 17.93
CA GLY A 41 20.42 -11.31 19.25
C GLY A 41 19.49 -11.65 20.41
N ALA A 42 20.02 -11.58 21.63
CA ALA A 42 19.26 -11.89 22.84
C ALA A 42 18.33 -10.72 23.22
N PRO A 43 17.12 -10.99 23.75
CA PRO A 43 16.15 -9.96 24.11
C PRO A 43 16.51 -9.17 25.37
N GLY A 44 17.63 -9.50 26.02
CA GLY A 44 18.02 -8.91 27.28
C GLY A 44 19.49 -9.17 27.62
N LYS A 45 19.86 -8.82 28.85
CA LYS A 45 21.23 -8.96 29.36
C LYS A 45 21.22 -9.67 30.72
N HIS A 46 22.23 -10.51 30.95
CA HIS A 46 22.50 -11.06 32.28
C HIS A 46 23.01 -9.94 33.18
N VAL A 47 22.47 -9.85 34.38
CA VAL A 47 22.84 -8.84 35.36
C VAL A 47 23.81 -9.49 36.36
N ILE A 48 25.01 -8.93 36.47
CA ILE A 48 26.07 -9.48 37.31
C ILE A 48 25.85 -9.13 38.79
N ARG A 49 25.25 -7.97 39.07
CA ARG A 49 24.99 -7.46 40.41
C ARG A 49 23.55 -6.95 40.51
N GLY A 50 22.75 -7.56 41.38
CA GLY A 50 21.34 -7.20 41.58
C GLY A 50 20.47 -8.39 41.98
N ARG A 51 19.20 -8.14 42.31
CA ARG A 51 18.22 -9.19 42.66
C ARG A 51 17.73 -9.97 41.44
N ALA A 52 17.60 -9.31 40.29
CA ALA A 52 17.22 -9.95 39.03
C ALA A 52 18.47 -10.51 38.33
N LYS A 53 18.45 -11.77 37.91
CA LYS A 53 19.58 -12.44 37.22
C LYS A 53 19.63 -12.13 35.72
N TYR A 54 18.48 -11.80 35.12
CA TYR A 54 18.35 -11.42 33.72
C TYR A 54 17.37 -10.26 33.59
N ARG A 55 17.75 -9.24 32.82
CA ARG A 55 16.92 -8.07 32.53
C ARG A 55 16.52 -8.07 31.06
N LEU A 56 15.21 -8.05 30.81
CA LEU A 56 14.65 -7.85 29.47
C LEU A 56 14.82 -6.39 29.05
N LEU A 57 15.10 -6.20 27.76
CA LEU A 57 15.17 -4.90 27.12
C LEU A 57 14.07 -4.86 26.07
N ASP A 58 13.00 -4.13 26.33
CA ASP A 58 11.80 -4.12 25.48
C ASP A 58 12.11 -3.72 24.04
N GLU A 59 13.10 -2.85 23.84
CA GLU A 59 13.63 -2.44 22.52
C GLU A 59 14.19 -3.60 21.68
N LYS A 60 14.61 -4.69 22.33
CA LYS A 60 15.18 -5.88 21.67
C LYS A 60 14.20 -7.05 21.63
N VAL A 61 13.03 -6.91 22.25
CA VAL A 61 11.99 -7.91 22.20
C VAL A 61 11.34 -7.85 20.83
N ARG A 62 11.14 -9.02 20.21
CA ARG A 62 10.48 -9.11 18.92
C ARG A 62 8.98 -8.98 19.11
N VAL A 63 8.36 -8.13 18.30
CA VAL A 63 6.92 -7.93 18.24
C VAL A 63 6.45 -8.25 16.82
N TYR A 64 5.41 -9.06 16.71
CA TYR A 64 4.74 -9.32 15.45
C TYR A 64 3.52 -8.42 15.37
N VAL A 65 3.61 -7.38 14.55
CA VAL A 65 2.52 -6.41 14.38
C VAL A 65 1.55 -6.96 13.34
N ALA A 66 0.30 -7.15 13.74
CA ALA A 66 -0.80 -7.53 12.87
C ALA A 66 -1.74 -6.33 12.67
N PRO A 67 -2.40 -6.21 11.50
CA PRO A 67 -3.52 -5.29 11.33
C PRO A 67 -4.66 -5.57 12.33
N PRO A 68 -5.56 -4.60 12.57
CA PRO A 68 -6.77 -4.83 13.37
C PRO A 68 -7.56 -6.03 12.84
N ILE A 69 -8.13 -6.83 13.74
CA ILE A 69 -8.80 -8.08 13.35
C ILE A 69 -10.03 -7.84 12.45
N GLU A 70 -10.73 -6.74 12.68
CA GLU A 70 -11.88 -6.30 11.86
C GLU A 70 -11.49 -6.09 10.39
N GLU A 71 -10.31 -5.52 10.13
CA GLU A 71 -9.80 -5.33 8.76
C GLU A 71 -9.40 -6.65 8.11
N ILE A 72 -8.86 -7.59 8.90
CA ILE A 72 -8.48 -8.92 8.42
C ILE A 72 -9.73 -9.71 8.02
N GLU A 73 -10.78 -9.67 8.83
CA GLU A 73 -12.04 -10.35 8.57
C GLU A 73 -12.85 -9.71 7.44
N ALA A 74 -12.82 -8.38 7.33
CA ALA A 74 -13.45 -7.65 6.22
C ALA A 74 -12.69 -7.79 4.89
N SER A 75 -11.43 -8.23 4.92
CA SER A 75 -10.59 -8.33 3.72
C SER A 75 -11.11 -9.41 2.76
N PRO A 76 -11.27 -9.10 1.46
CA PRO A 76 -11.63 -10.11 0.46
C PRO A 76 -10.44 -11.04 0.12
N LEU A 77 -9.24 -10.77 0.64
CA LEU A 77 -8.03 -11.50 0.32
C LEU A 77 -8.02 -12.86 1.01
N LYS A 78 -7.79 -13.92 0.22
CA LYS A 78 -7.63 -15.30 0.70
C LYS A 78 -6.20 -15.78 0.45
N PRO A 79 -5.70 -16.75 1.25
CA PRO A 79 -4.36 -17.31 1.04
C PRO A 79 -4.20 -18.05 -0.29
N TYR A 80 -5.31 -18.42 -0.94
CA TYR A 80 -5.32 -19.16 -2.20
C TYR A 80 -6.13 -18.44 -3.28
N VAL A 81 -5.76 -18.70 -4.54
CA VAL A 81 -6.43 -18.18 -5.74
C VAL A 81 -7.02 -19.34 -6.53
N ALA A 82 -8.18 -19.13 -7.15
CA ALA A 82 -8.80 -20.14 -8.01
C ALA A 82 -7.95 -20.41 -9.26
N ILE A 83 -7.69 -21.69 -9.58
CA ILE A 83 -6.78 -22.12 -10.65
C ILE A 83 -7.18 -21.56 -12.03
N GLY A 84 -8.49 -21.43 -12.29
CA GLY A 84 -9.02 -20.92 -13.57
C GLY A 84 -9.01 -19.39 -13.72
N LYS A 85 -8.70 -18.62 -12.67
CA LYS A 85 -8.72 -17.16 -12.71
C LYS A 85 -7.41 -16.62 -13.26
N ARG A 86 -7.43 -16.14 -14.50
CA ARG A 86 -6.33 -15.36 -15.11
C ARG A 86 -6.63 -13.87 -15.03
N LEU A 87 -5.60 -13.07 -14.76
CA LEU A 87 -5.72 -11.60 -14.80
C LEU A 87 -5.95 -11.13 -16.23
N THR A 88 -6.89 -10.20 -16.40
CA THR A 88 -7.12 -9.50 -17.68
C THR A 88 -5.92 -8.60 -18.02
N ALA A 89 -5.82 -8.17 -19.28
CA ALA A 89 -4.74 -7.26 -19.70
C ALA A 89 -4.78 -5.95 -18.89
N ASP A 90 -5.96 -5.38 -18.70
CA ASP A 90 -6.14 -4.16 -17.91
C ASP A 90 -5.78 -4.39 -16.44
N GLN A 91 -6.14 -5.53 -15.84
CA GLN A 91 -5.73 -5.85 -14.45
C GLN A 91 -4.21 -5.96 -14.29
N LYS A 92 -3.51 -6.52 -15.28
CA LYS A 92 -2.04 -6.60 -15.26
C LYS A 92 -1.40 -5.21 -15.37
N VAL A 93 -2.05 -4.29 -16.07
CA VAL A 93 -1.53 -2.94 -16.30
C VAL A 93 -1.90 -1.99 -15.15
N ALA A 94 -3.01 -2.21 -14.46
CA ALA A 94 -3.49 -1.41 -13.33
C ALA A 94 -2.53 -1.37 -12.13
N VAL A 95 -1.69 -2.41 -11.97
CA VAL A 95 -0.62 -2.48 -10.97
C VAL A 95 0.69 -1.97 -11.59
N PHE A 96 0.67 -0.74 -12.09
CA PHE A 96 1.84 -0.03 -12.65
C PHE A 96 2.56 -0.72 -13.82
N SER A 97 1.86 -1.61 -14.54
CA SER A 97 2.35 -2.37 -15.69
C SER A 97 3.47 -3.38 -15.38
N LYS A 98 3.82 -4.20 -16.38
CA LYS A 98 4.92 -5.17 -16.24
C LYS A 98 6.25 -4.43 -16.14
N PHE A 99 7.04 -4.77 -15.11
CA PHE A 99 8.42 -4.31 -15.00
C PHE A 99 9.25 -4.89 -16.15
N ARG A 100 9.95 -4.01 -16.88
CA ARG A 100 10.73 -4.39 -18.07
C ARG A 100 12.12 -4.90 -17.72
N ALA A 101 12.64 -4.58 -16.54
CA ALA A 101 13.97 -4.99 -16.09
C ALA A 101 13.91 -6.32 -15.33
N SER A 102 14.90 -7.18 -15.58
CA SER A 102 15.18 -8.36 -14.76
C SER A 102 15.63 -7.90 -13.37
N GLY A 103 14.71 -7.90 -12.40
CA GLY A 103 14.97 -7.36 -11.05
C GLY A 103 13.77 -6.62 -10.45
N GLY A 104 12.71 -6.37 -11.22
CA GLY A 104 11.48 -5.76 -10.71
C GLY A 104 11.48 -4.24 -10.87
N VAL A 105 11.07 -3.53 -9.82
CA VAL A 105 10.88 -2.07 -9.83
C VAL A 105 12.22 -1.36 -9.95
N THR A 106 12.46 -0.64 -11.04
CA THR A 106 13.63 0.25 -11.15
C THR A 106 13.37 1.61 -10.49
N PRO A 107 14.40 2.29 -9.95
CA PRO A 107 14.23 3.62 -9.34
C PRO A 107 13.62 4.64 -10.30
N GLU A 108 14.03 4.63 -11.58
CA GLU A 108 13.48 5.50 -12.62
C GLU A 108 11.99 5.23 -12.86
N HIS A 109 11.60 3.96 -12.90
CA HIS A 109 10.21 3.57 -13.08
C HIS A 109 9.36 4.00 -11.88
N PHE A 110 9.85 3.76 -10.66
CA PHE A 110 9.20 4.19 -9.43
C PHE A 110 9.03 5.70 -9.39
N LEU A 111 10.10 6.46 -9.66
CA LEU A 111 10.05 7.93 -9.65
C LEU A 111 9.05 8.47 -10.69
N ARG A 112 9.03 7.89 -11.90
CA ARG A 112 8.07 8.26 -12.94
C ARG A 112 6.62 8.00 -12.49
N VAL A 113 6.34 6.79 -12.02
CA VAL A 113 4.99 6.40 -11.55
C VAL A 113 4.55 7.23 -10.35
N ALA A 114 5.45 7.51 -9.40
CA ALA A 114 5.16 8.35 -8.24
C ALA A 114 4.79 9.78 -8.66
N ARG A 115 5.55 10.39 -9.58
CA ARG A 115 5.24 11.72 -10.13
C ARG A 115 3.90 11.76 -10.85
N GLU A 116 3.63 10.77 -11.70
CA GLU A 116 2.34 10.63 -12.40
C GLU A 116 1.18 10.48 -11.41
N HIS A 117 1.36 9.66 -10.36
CA HIS A 117 0.35 9.42 -9.34
C HIS A 117 0.07 10.65 -8.48
N THR A 118 1.11 11.38 -8.06
CA THR A 118 0.96 12.64 -7.30
C THR A 118 0.26 13.70 -8.16
N LEU A 119 0.70 13.90 -9.40
CA LEU A 119 0.06 14.83 -10.32
C LEU A 119 -1.42 14.50 -10.56
N ALA A 120 -1.76 13.22 -10.73
CA ALA A 120 -3.13 12.80 -10.94
C ALA A 120 -4.03 13.00 -9.71
N ARG A 121 -3.46 12.94 -8.49
CA ARG A 121 -4.20 13.25 -7.25
C ARG A 121 -4.40 14.74 -7.05
N GLU A 122 -3.38 15.55 -7.34
CA GLU A 122 -3.44 17.01 -7.17
C GLU A 122 -4.26 17.70 -8.25
N ASN A 123 -4.24 17.17 -9.48
CA ASN A 123 -4.91 17.76 -10.63
C ASN A 123 -5.87 16.75 -11.29
N PRO A 124 -7.00 16.42 -10.65
CA PRO A 124 -7.93 15.43 -11.17
C PRO A 124 -8.60 15.88 -12.49
N GLY A 125 -8.53 17.15 -12.89
CA GLY A 125 -9.11 17.64 -14.16
C GLY A 125 -8.10 17.96 -15.26
N SER A 126 -6.80 17.95 -14.97
CA SER A 126 -5.76 18.40 -15.91
C SER A 126 -4.87 17.24 -16.35
N PRO A 127 -4.69 16.98 -17.67
CA PRO A 127 -3.72 16.00 -18.12
C PRO A 127 -2.32 16.46 -17.68
N ALA A 128 -1.54 15.56 -17.06
CA ALA A 128 -0.20 15.87 -16.56
C ALA A 128 0.63 16.64 -17.60
N PRO A 129 1.38 17.70 -17.20
CA PRO A 129 1.86 18.77 -18.10
C PRO A 129 2.91 18.37 -19.15
N ARG A 130 3.15 17.08 -19.38
CA ARG A 130 4.03 16.55 -20.45
C ARG A 130 3.51 15.26 -21.08
N ILE A 131 2.28 14.86 -20.80
CA ILE A 131 1.73 13.61 -21.32
C ILE A 131 0.48 13.95 -22.12
N GLU A 132 0.63 13.98 -23.45
CA GLU A 132 -0.50 14.13 -24.40
C GLU A 132 -1.59 13.06 -24.19
N ARG A 133 -1.24 11.95 -23.51
CA ARG A 133 -2.10 10.80 -23.25
C ARG A 133 -1.96 10.36 -21.80
N LEU A 134 -3.07 10.02 -21.14
CA LEU A 134 -3.02 9.46 -19.78
C LEU A 134 -2.14 8.17 -19.74
N PRO A 135 -1.38 7.95 -18.65
CA PRO A 135 -0.60 6.72 -18.48
C PRO A 135 -1.47 5.46 -18.63
N THR A 136 -0.90 4.40 -19.21
CA THR A 136 -1.64 3.16 -19.51
C THR A 136 -2.24 2.51 -18.26
N TRP A 137 -1.54 2.57 -17.12
CA TRP A 137 -2.02 2.07 -15.83
C TRP A 137 -3.22 2.85 -15.30
N MET A 138 -3.27 4.15 -15.55
CA MET A 138 -4.35 5.02 -15.10
C MET A 138 -5.61 4.76 -15.93
N ASN A 139 -5.47 4.66 -17.26
CA ASN A 139 -6.57 4.24 -18.14
C ASN A 139 -7.12 2.85 -17.78
N ALA A 140 -6.23 1.90 -17.45
CA ALA A 140 -6.64 0.57 -17.03
C ALA A 140 -7.44 0.60 -15.72
N ARG A 141 -7.01 1.41 -14.73
CA ARG A 141 -7.74 1.58 -13.47
C ARG A 141 -9.10 2.22 -13.67
N ILE A 142 -9.19 3.24 -14.50
CA ILE A 142 -10.44 3.89 -14.90
C ILE A 142 -11.42 2.86 -15.49
N ARG A 143 -10.97 2.05 -16.46
CA ARG A 143 -11.81 1.00 -17.08
C ARG A 143 -12.27 -0.06 -16.07
N LEU A 144 -11.44 -0.35 -15.07
CA LEU A 144 -11.77 -1.28 -13.99
C LEU A 144 -12.62 -0.65 -12.88
N GLY A 145 -12.94 0.64 -12.96
CA GLY A 145 -13.68 1.37 -11.93
C GLY A 145 -12.88 1.57 -10.62
N LEU A 146 -11.56 1.43 -10.68
CA LEU A 146 -10.65 1.61 -9.52
C LEU A 146 -10.22 3.07 -9.33
N MET A 147 -10.55 3.94 -10.28
CA MET A 147 -10.24 5.37 -10.28
C MET A 147 -11.30 6.11 -11.07
N GLU A 148 -11.67 7.31 -10.63
CA GLU A 148 -12.63 8.15 -11.34
C GLU A 148 -12.02 8.74 -12.62
N ASP A 149 -12.87 8.91 -13.63
CA ASP A 149 -12.49 9.54 -14.90
C ASP A 149 -12.19 11.03 -14.66
N PRO A 150 -10.94 11.50 -14.84
CA PRO A 150 -10.59 12.91 -14.64
C PRO A 150 -11.41 13.86 -15.53
N LYS A 151 -11.90 13.36 -16.67
CA LYS A 151 -12.74 14.11 -17.62
C LYS A 151 -14.20 14.21 -17.22
N LYS A 152 -14.69 13.37 -16.32
CA LYS A 152 -16.09 13.36 -15.86
C LYS A 152 -16.29 14.09 -14.54
N VAL A 153 -15.22 14.36 -13.80
CA VAL A 153 -15.29 15.17 -12.59
C VAL A 153 -15.64 16.60 -13.03
N PRO A 154 -16.79 17.16 -12.62
CA PRO A 154 -17.07 18.57 -12.88
C PRO A 154 -15.97 19.36 -12.18
N VAL A 155 -15.14 20.04 -12.95
CA VAL A 155 -14.17 20.99 -12.40
C VAL A 155 -15.01 22.09 -11.76
N LEU A 156 -15.21 22.01 -10.44
CA LEU A 156 -15.58 23.15 -9.64
C LEU A 156 -14.36 24.07 -9.67
N VAL A 157 -14.28 24.87 -10.73
CA VAL A 157 -13.40 26.03 -10.78
C VAL A 157 -13.95 26.99 -9.74
N THR A 158 -13.54 26.84 -8.49
CA THR A 158 -13.61 27.94 -7.54
C THR A 158 -12.48 28.88 -7.94
N ASP A 159 -12.80 29.84 -8.81
CA ASP A 159 -11.90 30.94 -9.12
C ASP A 159 -11.45 31.58 -7.79
N PRO A 160 -10.15 31.55 -7.42
CA PRO A 160 -9.68 32.21 -6.21
C PRO A 160 -9.70 33.75 -6.31
N GLU A 161 -10.18 34.33 -7.42
CA GLU A 161 -10.17 35.78 -7.67
C GLU A 161 -11.54 36.48 -7.65
N SER A 162 -12.64 35.77 -7.35
CA SER A 162 -13.97 36.40 -7.37
C SER A 162 -14.38 37.12 -6.07
N ALA A 163 -13.54 37.14 -5.03
CA ALA A 163 -13.84 37.76 -3.74
C ALA A 163 -13.71 39.30 -3.68
N GLY A 164 -13.60 40.00 -4.83
CA GLY A 164 -13.23 41.42 -4.83
C GLY A 164 -13.92 42.36 -5.82
N ARG A 165 -15.01 41.98 -6.51
CA ARG A 165 -15.71 42.90 -7.43
C ARG A 165 -17.14 43.17 -7.01
N SER A 166 -17.34 44.40 -6.52
CA SER A 166 -18.61 45.06 -6.21
C SER A 166 -19.61 44.98 -7.37
N PRO A 167 -20.93 44.96 -7.10
CA PRO A 167 -21.94 44.82 -8.14
C PRO A 167 -22.12 46.16 -8.86
N GLY A 168 -21.63 46.25 -10.08
CA GLY A 168 -21.73 47.46 -10.89
C GLY A 168 -22.00 47.15 -12.35
N ARG A 169 -23.24 47.45 -12.76
CA ARG A 169 -23.63 47.83 -14.13
C ARG A 169 -23.90 46.70 -15.14
N LEU A 170 -25.19 46.38 -15.27
CA LEU A 170 -25.80 45.86 -16.48
C LEU A 170 -25.51 46.82 -17.66
N GLN A 171 -24.75 46.36 -18.65
CA GLN A 171 -24.90 46.85 -20.02
C GLN A 171 -24.90 45.68 -21.00
N SER A 172 -26.01 45.64 -21.73
CA SER A 172 -26.26 44.91 -22.96
C SER A 172 -25.12 45.07 -23.97
N LEU A 173 -24.68 43.97 -24.58
CA LEU A 173 -24.29 43.95 -25.98
C LEU A 173 -24.64 42.57 -26.54
N GLY A 174 -25.57 42.59 -27.48
CA GLY A 174 -26.11 41.41 -28.11
C GLY A 174 -25.10 40.69 -29.02
N SER A 175 -25.44 39.42 -29.25
CA SER A 175 -25.31 38.70 -30.51
C SER A 175 -23.92 38.58 -31.14
N LYS A 176 -23.38 37.34 -31.10
CA LYS A 176 -23.18 36.52 -32.31
C LYS A 176 -22.59 35.14 -31.96
N LEU A 177 -23.18 34.11 -32.58
CA LEU A 177 -22.73 32.70 -32.72
C LEU A 177 -22.92 31.86 -31.43
N GLY A 178 -23.90 30.98 -31.27
CA GLY A 178 -24.68 30.20 -32.21
C GLY A 178 -24.53 28.72 -31.86
N ILE A 179 -25.34 28.22 -30.91
CA ILE A 179 -25.70 26.80 -30.73
C ILE A 179 -27.07 26.79 -30.05
N GLY A 180 -28.08 26.34 -30.79
CA GLY A 180 -29.42 26.08 -30.25
C GLY A 180 -29.39 24.81 -29.41
N GLY A 181 -29.88 24.91 -28.17
CA GLY A 181 -30.03 23.77 -27.27
C GLY A 181 -30.90 24.16 -26.08
N LYS A 182 -32.15 23.67 -26.07
CA LYS A 182 -33.22 23.90 -25.09
C LYS A 182 -32.73 24.01 -23.63
N LEU A 183 -32.92 25.18 -23.03
CA LEU A 183 -32.91 25.37 -21.56
C LEU A 183 -34.08 24.56 -20.97
N LYS A 184 -33.78 23.54 -20.17
CA LYS A 184 -34.73 22.99 -19.20
C LYS A 184 -34.60 23.83 -17.93
N GLU A 185 -35.69 24.49 -17.56
CA GLU A 185 -35.84 25.22 -16.30
C GLU A 185 -35.54 24.31 -15.10
N LEU A 186 -34.52 24.66 -14.31
CA LEU A 186 -34.31 24.09 -12.99
C LEU A 186 -35.19 24.88 -12.00
N LYS A 187 -36.17 24.20 -11.41
CA LYS A 187 -36.96 24.72 -10.28
C LYS A 187 -36.04 25.00 -9.10
N VAL A 188 -36.03 26.25 -8.65
CA VAL A 188 -35.38 26.70 -7.41
C VAL A 188 -36.06 26.01 -6.23
N VAL A 189 -35.34 25.12 -5.55
CA VAL A 189 -35.75 24.55 -4.26
C VAL A 189 -35.41 25.57 -3.18
N LYS A 190 -36.42 26.12 -2.51
CA LYS A 190 -36.25 26.98 -1.33
C LYS A 190 -35.66 26.17 -0.17
N PRO A 191 -34.68 26.68 0.59
CA PRO A 191 -34.22 26.02 1.81
C PRO A 191 -35.30 26.12 2.89
N GLY A 192 -35.75 24.95 3.36
CA GLY A 192 -36.67 24.83 4.49
C GLY A 192 -36.03 25.26 5.81
N SER A 193 -36.82 25.98 6.61
CA SER A 193 -36.55 26.39 7.98
C SER A 193 -36.24 25.21 8.89
N ARG A 194 -35.18 25.32 9.69
CA ARG A 194 -34.89 24.39 10.80
C ARG A 194 -35.94 24.58 11.91
N PRO A 195 -36.53 23.50 12.46
CA PRO A 195 -37.23 23.60 13.73
C PRO A 195 -36.22 23.68 14.89
N SER A 196 -36.60 24.48 15.87
CA SER A 196 -35.99 24.71 17.19
C SER A 196 -35.84 23.44 18.02
#